data_AF-A0A1F2RX27-F1
#
_entry.id   AF-A0A1F2RX27-F1
#
_cell.length_a   1.000
_cell.length_b   1.000
_cell.length_c   1.000
_cell.angle_alpha   90.00
_cell.angle_beta   90.00
_cell.angle_gamma   90.00
#
_symmetry.space_group_name_H-M   'P 1'
#
loop_
_entity.id
_entity.type
_entity.pdbx_description
1 polymer ?
#
loop_
_entity_poly.entity_id
_entity_poly.type
_entity_poly.pdbx_seq_one_letter_code
_entity_poly.pdbx_strand_id
1 'polypeptide(L)' 'MVTFPQSGLLPAIALDARTDQVLMMAHMNQEALRHTLENRTDVRLNYGDVTGYTKVPWWVQKA' A
#
# COMPACT_ATOMS: atom_id res chain seq x y z
N MET A 1 -19.68 -2.25 4.13
CA MET A 1 -19.22 -2.71 2.80
C MET A 1 -18.17 -1.73 2.32
N VAL A 2 -17.04 -2.22 1.80
CA VAL A 2 -15.98 -1.40 1.20
C VAL A 2 -16.19 -1.40 -0.32
N THR A 3 -16.17 -0.22 -0.95
CA THR A 3 -16.35 -0.07 -2.40
C THR A 3 -15.01 0.14 -3.07
N PHE A 4 -14.67 -0.70 -4.06
CA PHE A 4 -13.45 -0.55 -4.83
C PHE A 4 -13.65 0.48 -5.97
N PRO A 5 -12.67 1.36 -6.22
CA PRO A 5 -12.69 2.23 -7.39
C PRO A 5 -12.48 1.43 -8.68
N GLN A 6 -12.63 2.06 -9.85
CA GLN A 6 -12.45 1.39 -11.15
C GLN A 6 -11.06 0.76 -11.32
N SER A 7 -10.03 1.30 -10.66
CA SER A 7 -8.67 0.74 -10.66
C SER A 7 -8.56 -0.59 -9.89
N GLY A 8 -9.57 -0.95 -9.10
CA GLY A 8 -9.56 -2.16 -8.27
C GLY A 8 -8.61 -2.08 -7.07
N LEU A 9 -8.04 -0.90 -6.78
CA LEU A 9 -7.03 -0.69 -5.74
C LEU A 9 -7.49 0.37 -4.73
N LEU A 10 -7.49 -0.01 -3.45
CA LEU A 10 -7.74 0.90 -2.33
C LEU A 10 -6.41 1.39 -1.75
N PRO A 11 -6.29 2.66 -1.35
CA PRO A 11 -5.17 3.09 -0.54
C PRO A 11 -5.23 2.38 0.83
N ALA A 12 -4.07 1.97 1.33
CA ALA A 12 -3.92 1.29 2.61
C ALA A 12 -2.75 1.91 3.39
N ILE A 13 -2.94 2.12 4.69
CA ILE A 13 -1.91 2.63 5.60
C ILE A 13 -1.70 1.59 6.70
N ALA A 14 -0.46 1.18 6.91
CA ALA A 14 -0.07 0.35 8.04
C ALA A 14 0.38 1.25 9.19
N LEU A 15 -0.19 1.01 10.37
CA LEU A 15 0.08 1.76 11.60
C LEU A 15 0.57 0.78 12.68
N ASP A 16 1.44 1.24 13.57
CA ASP A 16 1.68 0.57 14.83
C ASP A 16 0.44 0.74 15.73
N ALA A 17 -0.21 -0.37 16.08
CA ALA A 17 -1.50 -0.37 16.79
C ALA A 17 -1.44 0.15 18.24
N ARG A 18 -0.25 0.36 18.81
CA ARG A 18 -0.09 0.85 20.19
C ARG A 18 0.23 2.33 20.25
N THR A 19 0.87 2.86 19.21
CA THR A 19 1.45 4.22 19.18
C THR A 19 0.83 5.11 18.12
N ASP A 20 0.00 4.54 17.24
CA ASP A 20 -0.57 5.20 16.05
C ASP A 20 0.48 5.72 15.06
N GLN A 21 1.73 5.26 15.17
CA GLN A 21 2.79 5.64 14.25
C GLN A 21 2.54 5.03 12.86
N VAL A 22 2.62 5.87 11.82
CA VAL A 22 2.58 5.41 10.43
C VAL A 22 3.85 4.64 10.08
N LEU A 23 3.69 3.39 9.65
CA LEU A 23 4.78 2.52 9.23
C LEU A 23 4.96 2.52 7.71
N MET A 24 3.85 2.52 6.95
CA MET A 24 3.88 2.39 5.50
C MET A 24 2.57 2.87 4.85
N MET A 25 2.66 3.37 3.62
CA MET A 25 1.52 3.60 2.73
C MET A 25 1.64 2.71 1.49
N ALA A 26 0.54 2.09 1.09
CA ALA A 26 0.48 1.17 -0.05
C ALA A 26 -0.93 1.15 -0.67
N HIS A 27 -1.15 0.22 -1.61
CA HIS A 27 -2.46 -0.07 -2.17
C HIS A 27 -2.82 -1.54 -2.00
N MET A 28 -4.11 -1.84 -1.83
CA MET A 28 -4.65 -3.19 -1.71
C MET A 28 -5.74 -3.43 -2.75
N ASN A 29 -5.67 -4.57 -3.43
CA ASN A 29 -6.80 -5.07 -4.19
C ASN A 29 -7.79 -5.81 -3.27
N GLN A 30 -8.90 -6.26 -3.85
CA GLN A 30 -9.95 -6.95 -3.12
C GLN A 30 -9.47 -8.25 -2.45
N GLU A 31 -8.58 -8.98 -3.10
CA GLU A 31 -8.06 -10.24 -2.57
C GLU A 31 -7.14 -10.03 -1.37
N ALA A 32 -6.24 -9.06 -1.44
CA ALA A 32 -5.37 -8.68 -0.33
C ALA A 32 -6.18 -8.20 0.89
N LEU A 33 -7.25 -7.42 0.65
CA LEU A 33 -8.16 -7.00 1.71
C LEU A 33 -8.86 -8.21 2.36
N ARG A 34 -9.37 -9.14 1.56
CA ARG A 34 -10.02 -10.37 2.05
C ARG A 34 -9.07 -11.19 2.93
N HIS A 35 -7.85 -11.43 2.46
CA HIS A 35 -6.83 -12.16 3.21
C HIS A 35 -6.45 -11.47 4.52
N THR A 36 -6.35 -10.13 4.52
CA THR A 36 -6.06 -9.36 5.74
C THR A 36 -7.16 -9.55 6.79
N LEU A 37 -8.43 -9.57 6.37
CA LEU A 37 -9.58 -9.76 7.27
C LEU A 37 -9.66 -11.19 7.83
N GLU A 38 -9.35 -12.18 7.00
CA GLU A 38 -9.41 -13.60 7.38
C GLU A 38 -8.25 -14.01 8.28
N ASN A 39 -7.02 -13.65 7.90
CA ASN A 39 -5.82 -14.10 8.60
C ASN A 39 -5.38 -13.16 9.72
N ARG A 40 -5.99 -11.97 9.83
CA ARG A 40 -5.62 -10.87 10.73
C ARG A 40 -4.18 -10.38 10.57
N THR A 41 -3.44 -10.88 9.58
CA THR A 41 -2.06 -10.50 9.26
C THR A 41 -1.74 -11.01 7.86
N ASP A 42 -1.93 -10.19 6.83
CA ASP A 42 -1.10 -10.28 5.62
C ASP A 42 -1.23 -9.01 4.76
N VAL A 43 -0.29 -8.08 4.89
CA VAL A 43 -0.09 -7.01 3.89
C VAL A 43 1.01 -7.47 2.94
N ARG A 44 0.67 -8.35 2.01
CA ARG A 44 1.60 -8.81 0.98
C ARG A 44 1.60 -7.82 -0.18
N LEU A 45 2.47 -6.82 -0.09
CA LEU A 45 2.71 -5.92 -1.21
C LEU A 45 3.45 -6.68 -2.30
N ASN A 46 2.80 -6.91 -3.43
CA ASN A 46 3.48 -7.34 -4.64
C ASN A 46 4.35 -6.17 -5.13
N TYR A 47 5.65 -6.24 -4.86
CA TYR A 47 6.67 -5.33 -5.40
C TYR A 47 6.92 -5.53 -6.91
N GLY A 48 5.89 -5.92 -7.68
CA GLY A 48 5.94 -6.16 -9.12
C GLY A 48 5.43 -4.99 -9.96
N ASP A 49 4.55 -4.14 -9.41
CA ASP A 49 3.93 -3.01 -10.12
C ASP A 49 4.50 -1.65 -9.66
N VAL A 50 5.76 -1.71 -9.19
CA VAL A 50 6.75 -0.65 -8.96
C VAL A 50 6.92 0.46 -9.99
N THR A 51 6.16 0.49 -11.08
CA THR A 51 6.44 1.35 -12.25
C THR A 51 5.48 2.54 -12.26
N GLY A 52 5.77 3.60 -11.49
CA GLY A 52 5.01 4.82 -11.73
C GLY A 52 5.18 6.04 -10.82
N TYR A 53 5.75 5.94 -9.62
CA TYR A 53 5.91 7.12 -8.76
C TYR A 53 7.38 7.50 -8.57
N THR A 54 7.95 7.93 -9.70
CA THR A 54 9.12 8.81 -9.75
C THR A 54 8.74 10.17 -9.16
N LYS A 55 9.23 10.45 -7.94
CA LYS A 55 9.76 11.78 -7.62
C LYS A 55 11.15 11.59 -7.07
N VAL A 56 12.11 11.44 -7.99
CA VAL A 56 13.51 11.61 -7.65
C VAL A 56 13.73 13.07 -7.23
N PRO A 57 14.27 13.31 -6.03
CA PRO A 57 14.61 14.67 -5.62
C PRO A 57 15.61 15.31 -6.59
N TRP A 58 15.58 16.63 -6.74
CA TRP A 58 16.36 17.35 -7.75
C TRP A 58 17.88 17.06 -7.69
N TRP A 59 18.42 16.69 -6.53
CA TRP A 59 19.83 16.35 -6.34
C TRP A 59 20.24 14.98 -6.90
N VAL A 60 19.29 14.12 -7.28
CA VAL A 60 19.56 12.78 -7.84
C VAL A 60 19.77 12.83 -9.37
N GLN A 61 19.43 13.94 -10.05
CA GLN A 61 19.45 14.03 -11.53
C GLN A 61 20.76 14.58 -12.14
N LYS A 62 21.80 14.86 -11.35
CA LYS A 62 23.09 15.40 -11.84
C LYS A 62 24.30 14.51 -11.48
N ALA A 63 24.25 13.24 -11.87
CA ALA A 63 25.41 12.35 -11.90
C ALA A 63 25.43 11.59 -13.23
#